data_AF-A0A3G6PIU7-F1
#
_entry.id   AF-A0A3G6PIU7-F1
#
_cell.length_a   1.000
_cell.length_b   1.000
_cell.length_c   1.000
_cell.angle_alpha   90.00
_cell.angle_beta   90.00
_cell.angle_gamma   90.00
#
_symmetry.space_group_name_H-M   'P 1'
#
loop_
_entity.id
_entity.type
_entity.pdbx_description
1 polymer ?
#
loop_
_entity_poly.entity_id
_entity_poly.type
_entity_poly.pdbx_seq_one_letter_code
_entity_poly.pdbx_strand_id
1 'polypeptide(L)'
;MEKIIQFETTQFDLDLIEHIKTLRKLKNITKEKLSLLMGVSKTFVGNVESYTQRHKYSTRHITLLANAFDFDNISQLLDFPTPKYDKIKVTIKQTLNESGTKVVHNEVMKIEAL
;
A
#
# COMPACT_ATOMS: atom_id res chain seq x y z
N MET A 1 10.88 -19.76 -3.50
CA MET A 1 10.53 -19.75 -4.94
C MET A 1 10.33 -18.31 -5.40
N GLU A 2 10.67 -17.96 -6.64
CA GLU A 2 10.49 -16.59 -7.15
C GLU A 2 9.36 -16.53 -8.17
N LYS A 3 8.57 -15.45 -8.14
CA LYS A 3 7.48 -15.20 -9.07
C LYS A 3 7.50 -13.75 -9.50
N ILE A 4 7.44 -13.49 -10.81
CA ILE A 4 7.27 -12.14 -11.35
C ILE A 4 5.78 -11.89 -11.56
N ILE A 5 5.29 -10.74 -11.09
CA ILE A 5 3.93 -10.27 -11.36
C ILE A 5 3.96 -8.88 -11.97
N GLN A 6 2.94 -8.59 -12.77
CA GLN A 6 2.72 -7.28 -13.37
C GLN A 6 1.28 -6.86 -13.12
N PHE A 7 1.07 -5.59 -12.81
CA PHE A 7 -0.25 -5.01 -12.70
C PHE A 7 -0.24 -3.54 -13.11
N GLU A 8 -1.42 -3.04 -13.48
CA GLU A 8 -1.66 -1.65 -13.80
C GLU A 8 -2.40 -0.99 -12.64
N THR A 9 -2.06 0.26 -12.34
CA THR A 9 -2.67 1.06 -11.27
C THR A 9 -2.46 2.53 -11.57
N THR A 10 -3.09 3.43 -10.82
CA THR A 10 -2.67 4.83 -10.84
C THR A 10 -1.36 5.00 -10.07
N GLN A 11 -0.52 5.96 -10.46
CA GLN A 11 0.69 6.25 -9.70
C GLN A 11 0.33 6.75 -8.29
N PHE A 12 -0.71 7.59 -8.19
CA PHE A 12 -1.23 8.08 -6.91
C PHE A 12 -1.55 6.95 -5.93
N ASP A 13 -2.26 5.90 -6.38
CA ASP A 13 -2.61 4.77 -5.53
C ASP A 13 -1.37 4.03 -5.01
N LEU A 14 -0.36 3.82 -5.85
CA LEU A 14 0.88 3.15 -5.44
C LEU A 14 1.65 4.00 -4.42
N ASP A 15 1.82 5.29 -4.73
CA ASP A 15 2.58 6.23 -3.90
C ASP A 15 1.90 6.41 -2.53
N LEU A 16 0.57 6.53 -2.50
CA LEU A 16 -0.20 6.58 -1.26
C LEU A 16 -0.03 5.29 -0.45
N ILE A 17 -0.14 4.11 -1.06
CA ILE A 17 0.00 2.83 -0.34
C ILE A 17 1.40 2.69 0.27
N GLU A 18 2.46 3.00 -0.48
CA GLU A 18 3.83 2.92 0.03
C GLU A 18 4.13 3.99 1.09
N HIS A 19 3.55 5.19 0.95
CA HIS A 19 3.64 6.24 1.97
C HIS A 19 2.98 5.79 3.29
N ILE A 20 1.73 5.32 3.25
CA ILE A 20 1.01 4.82 4.43
C ILE A 20 1.73 3.63 5.08
N LYS A 21 2.24 2.69 4.27
CA LYS A 21 3.05 1.56 4.73
C LYS A 21 4.32 2.02 5.45
N THR A 22 4.94 3.09 4.96
CA THR A 22 6.11 3.72 5.60
C THR A 22 5.75 4.35 6.94
N LEU A 23 4.73 5.21 6.99
CA LEU A 23 4.23 5.81 8.23
C LEU A 23 3.87 4.74 9.28
N ARG A 24 3.17 3.69 8.84
CA ARG A 24 2.77 2.56 9.68
C ARG A 24 3.99 1.87 10.29
N LYS A 25 5.03 1.59 9.50
CA LYS A 25 6.27 0.99 9.97
C LYS A 25 7.04 1.90 10.93
N LEU A 26 7.13 3.20 10.63
CA LEU A 26 7.78 4.19 11.49
C LEU A 26 7.13 4.27 12.89
N LYS A 27 5.80 4.14 12.94
CA LYS A 27 5.03 4.10 14.19
C LYS A 27 4.90 2.70 14.82
N ASN A 28 5.58 1.67 14.28
CA ASN A 28 5.49 0.28 14.73
C ASN A 28 4.05 -0.29 14.77
N ILE A 29 3.18 0.17 13.87
CA ILE A 29 1.78 -0.28 13.79
C ILE A 29 1.69 -1.51 12.87
N THR A 30 0.98 -2.55 13.30
CA THR A 30 0.72 -3.72 12.42
C THR A 30 -0.40 -3.42 11.42
N LYS A 31 -0.47 -4.16 10.31
CA LYS A 31 -1.57 -4.03 9.32
C LYS A 31 -2.95 -4.21 9.97
N GLU A 32 -3.07 -5.21 10.84
CA GLU A 32 -4.30 -5.47 11.61
C GLU A 32 -4.60 -4.30 12.55
N LYS A 33 -3.60 -3.81 13.29
CA LYS A 33 -3.79 -2.67 14.21
C LYS A 33 -4.21 -1.41 13.47
N LEU A 34 -3.61 -1.08 12.32
CA LEU A 34 -4.03 0.07 11.52
C LEU A 34 -5.47 -0.09 11.04
N SER A 35 -5.85 -1.28 10.57
CA SER A 35 -7.23 -1.56 10.16
C SER A 35 -8.24 -1.33 11.30
N LEU A 36 -7.89 -1.75 12.51
CA LEU A 36 -8.70 -1.53 13.71
C LEU A 36 -8.79 -0.05 14.09
N LEU A 37 -7.68 0.70 14.03
CA LEU A 37 -7.65 2.14 14.30
C LEU A 37 -8.51 2.92 13.28
N MET A 38 -8.54 2.47 12.03
CA MET A 38 -9.39 3.02 10.97
C MET A 38 -10.88 2.64 11.12
N GLY A 39 -11.24 1.72 12.02
CA GLY A 39 -12.61 1.22 12.15
C GLY A 39 -13.11 0.39 10.94
N VAL A 40 -12.21 -0.35 10.29
CA VAL A 40 -12.53 -1.24 9.16
C VAL A 40 -12.18 -2.70 9.47
N SER A 41 -12.51 -3.63 8.56
CA SER A 41 -12.16 -5.05 8.73
C SER A 41 -10.66 -5.24 8.99
N LYS A 42 -10.30 -6.12 9.92
CA LYS A 42 -8.92 -6.45 10.32
C LYS A 42 -7.97 -6.79 9.16
N THR A 43 -8.52 -7.27 8.04
CA THR A 43 -7.76 -7.67 6.84
C THR A 43 -7.58 -6.53 5.84
N PHE A 44 -8.25 -5.39 6.02
CA PHE A 44 -8.35 -4.33 5.02
C PHE A 44 -6.99 -3.78 4.59
N VAL A 45 -6.18 -3.29 5.53
CA VAL A 45 -4.84 -2.76 5.22
C VAL A 45 -3.94 -3.85 4.64
N GLY A 46 -4.12 -5.10 5.08
CA GLY A 46 -3.41 -6.24 4.52
C GLY A 46 -3.73 -6.48 3.04
N ASN A 47 -4.99 -6.32 2.66
CA ASN A 47 -5.45 -6.40 1.28
C ASN A 47 -4.97 -5.21 0.45
N VAL A 48 -5.00 -3.99 1.00
CA VAL A 48 -4.55 -2.77 0.30
C VAL A 48 -3.04 -2.79 0.04
N GLU A 49 -2.23 -3.19 1.02
CA GLU A 49 -0.78 -3.30 0.86
C GLU A 49 -0.33 -4.54 0.04
N SER A 50 -1.27 -5.35 -0.47
CA SER A 50 -0.95 -6.52 -1.29
C SER A 50 -0.93 -6.17 -2.77
N TYR A 51 0.20 -6.41 -3.44
CA TYR A 51 0.33 -6.21 -4.88
C TYR A 51 -0.49 -7.18 -5.75
N THR A 52 -1.04 -8.24 -5.16
CA THR A 52 -1.90 -9.20 -5.87
C THR A 52 -3.38 -8.91 -5.70
N GLN A 53 -3.74 -7.96 -4.83
CA GLN A 53 -5.12 -7.59 -4.55
C GLN A 53 -5.43 -6.23 -5.20
N ARG A 54 -6.69 -6.06 -5.62
CA ARG A 54 -7.14 -4.81 -6.26
C ARG A 54 -7.62 -3.74 -5.27
N HIS A 55 -7.54 -4.01 -3.97
CA HIS A 55 -8.04 -3.10 -2.94
C HIS A 55 -7.17 -1.84 -2.88
N LYS A 56 -7.82 -0.67 -2.83
CA LYS A 56 -7.15 0.63 -2.71
C LYS A 56 -7.76 1.43 -1.56
N TYR A 57 -7.01 2.40 -1.06
CA TYR A 57 -7.61 3.47 -0.26
C TYR A 57 -8.52 4.30 -1.17
N SER A 58 -9.63 4.76 -0.62
CA SER A 58 -10.58 5.64 -1.30
C SER A 58 -10.65 6.96 -0.54
N THR A 59 -11.37 7.94 -1.06
CA THR A 59 -11.55 9.24 -0.40
C THR A 59 -12.03 9.10 1.05
N ARG A 60 -12.97 8.19 1.33
CA ARG A 60 -13.41 7.86 2.69
C ARG A 60 -12.24 7.44 3.60
N HIS A 61 -11.30 6.68 3.07
CA HIS A 61 -10.18 6.15 3.85
C HIS A 61 -9.14 7.21 4.21
N ILE A 62 -9.07 8.33 3.48
CA ILE A 62 -8.14 9.44 3.78
C ILE A 62 -8.42 9.99 5.18
N THR A 63 -9.67 10.32 5.49
CA THR A 63 -10.06 10.80 6.82
C THR A 63 -9.81 9.75 7.91
N LEU A 64 -10.10 8.48 7.63
CA LEU A 64 -9.89 7.39 8.60
C LEU A 64 -8.40 7.16 8.90
N LEU A 65 -7.55 7.27 7.88
CA LEU A 65 -6.10 7.17 8.03
C LEU A 65 -5.55 8.38 8.82
N ALA A 66 -5.99 9.60 8.50
CA ALA A 66 -5.55 10.80 9.22
C ALA A 66 -5.87 10.68 10.71
N ASN A 67 -7.11 10.27 11.05
CA ASN A 67 -7.51 10.01 12.43
C ASN A 67 -6.69 8.87 13.08
N ALA A 68 -6.44 7.78 12.35
CA ALA A 68 -5.67 6.64 12.86
C ALA A 68 -4.20 6.97 13.14
N PHE A 69 -3.67 8.03 12.53
CA PHE A 69 -2.30 8.50 12.73
C PHE A 69 -2.18 9.74 13.64
N ASP A 70 -3.30 10.22 14.19
CA ASP A 70 -3.42 11.44 14.98
C ASP A 70 -2.94 12.69 14.22
N PHE A 71 -3.35 12.82 12.96
CA PHE A 71 -3.10 13.99 12.13
C PHE A 71 -4.27 14.97 12.19
N ASP A 72 -3.98 16.24 12.45
CA ASP A 72 -4.98 17.32 12.51
C ASP A 72 -5.54 17.69 11.15
N ASN A 73 -4.78 17.42 10.08
CA ASN A 73 -5.17 17.72 8.71
C ASN A 73 -4.73 16.63 7.73
N ILE A 74 -5.46 16.51 6.61
CA ILE A 74 -5.14 15.51 5.58
C ILE A 74 -3.84 15.81 4.83
N SER A 75 -3.34 17.06 4.84
CA SER A 75 -2.07 17.38 4.19
C SER A 75 -0.87 16.74 4.88
N GLN A 76 -0.93 16.51 6.20
CA GLN A 76 0.07 15.71 6.91
C GLN A 76 0.09 14.25 6.45
N LEU A 77 -1.09 13.71 6.09
CA LEU A 77 -1.20 12.35 5.54
C LEU A 77 -0.73 12.25 4.09
N LEU A 78 -0.94 13.31 3.32
CA LEU A 78 -0.62 13.37 1.89
C LEU A 78 0.74 14.03 1.62
N ASP A 79 1.65 13.96 2.59
CA ASP A 79 3.00 14.52 2.50
C ASP A 79 3.94 13.58 1.72
N PHE A 80 3.67 13.44 0.43
CA PHE A 80 4.50 12.75 -0.55
C PHE A 80 4.51 13.52 -1.88
N PRO A 81 5.56 13.34 -2.72
CA PRO A 81 5.65 14.05 -3.99
C PRO A 81 4.42 13.83 -4.87
N THR A 82 3.99 14.89 -5.56
CA THR A 82 2.89 14.77 -6.53
C THR A 82 3.24 13.75 -7.61
N PRO A 83 2.35 12.77 -7.90
CA PRO A 83 2.56 11.80 -8.97
C PRO A 83 2.78 12.48 -10.33
N LYS A 84 3.65 11.88 -11.16
CA LYS A 84 3.99 12.40 -12.50
C LYS A 84 3.11 11.82 -13.60
N TYR A 85 2.59 10.62 -13.39
CA TYR A 85 1.82 9.87 -14.37
C TYR A 85 0.45 9.51 -13.80
N ASP A 86 -0.60 9.54 -14.62
CA ASP A 86 -1.93 9.07 -14.21
C ASP A 86 -1.89 7.55 -13.99
N LYS A 87 -1.55 6.79 -15.03
CA LYS A 87 -1.45 5.33 -15.00
C LYS A 87 -0.02 4.85 -15.15
N ILE A 88 0.26 3.77 -14.44
CA ILE A 88 1.54 3.08 -14.48
C ILE A 88 1.36 1.57 -14.56
N LYS A 89 2.34 0.91 -15.17
CA LYS A 89 2.55 -0.53 -15.09
C LYS A 89 3.69 -0.82 -14.11
N VAL A 90 3.41 -1.66 -13.12
CA VAL A 90 4.37 -2.04 -12.08
C VAL A 90 4.77 -3.49 -12.28
N THR A 91 6.07 -3.76 -12.30
CA THR A 91 6.63 -5.13 -12.31
C THR A 91 7.27 -5.41 -10.96
N ILE A 92 6.86 -6.51 -10.32
CA ILE A 92 7.33 -6.90 -8.98
C ILE A 92 7.84 -8.32 -9.00
N LYS A 93 8.97 -8.53 -8.33
CA LYS A 93 9.51 -9.84 -8.00
C LYS A 93 9.04 -10.23 -6.59
N GLN A 94 8.31 -11.34 -6.49
CA GLN A 94 7.86 -11.90 -5.23
C GLN A 94 8.71 -13.11 -4.84
N THR A 95 9.21 -13.11 -3.62
CA THR A 95 9.86 -14.28 -3.02
C THR A 95 8.86 -14.99 -2.13
N LEU A 96 8.52 -16.22 -2.49
CA LEU A 96 7.65 -17.10 -1.72
C LEU A 96 8.46 -17.97 -0.75
N ASN A 97 7.82 -18.40 0.33
CA ASN A 97 8.34 -19.41 1.25
C ASN A 97 8.61 -20.75 0.53
N GLU A 98 9.27 -21.68 1.22
CA GLU A 98 9.66 -22.99 0.67
C GLU A 98 8.48 -23.79 0.12
N SER A 99 7.31 -23.69 0.76
CA SER A 99 6.08 -24.35 0.30
C SER A 99 5.35 -23.63 -0.84
N GLY A 100 5.82 -22.46 -1.28
CA GLY A 100 5.21 -21.67 -2.34
C GLY A 100 3.86 -21.04 -1.99
N THR A 101 3.44 -21.08 -0.73
CA THR A 101 2.09 -20.67 -0.28
C THR A 101 2.02 -19.22 0.22
N LYS A 102 3.13 -18.66 0.72
CA LYS A 102 3.14 -17.32 1.34
C LYS A 102 4.24 -16.45 0.75
N VAL A 103 3.91 -15.20 0.46
CA VAL A 103 4.86 -14.16 0.05
C VAL A 103 5.66 -13.71 1.27
N VAL A 104 6.98 -13.86 1.19
CA VAL A 104 7.95 -13.45 2.23
C VAL A 104 8.53 -12.09 1.91
N HIS A 105 8.81 -11.82 0.63
CA HIS A 105 9.40 -10.56 0.18
C HIS A 105 8.80 -10.11 -1.15
N ASN A 106 8.75 -8.79 -1.35
CA ASN A 106 8.39 -8.17 -2.62
C ASN A 106 9.44 -7.11 -2.95
N GLU A 107 9.89 -7.11 -4.20
CA GLU A 107 10.84 -6.15 -4.74
C GLU A 107 10.24 -5.52 -6.00
N VAL A 108 10.11 -4.19 -6.02
CA VAL A 108 9.63 -3.46 -7.20
C VAL A 108 10.78 -3.36 -8.19
N MET A 109 10.64 -4.04 -9.32
CA MET A 109 11.68 -4.12 -10.36
C MET A 109 11.60 -2.96 -11.34
N LYS A 110 10.38 -2.55 -11.70
CA LYS A 110 10.16 -1.56 -12.76
C LYS A 110 8.82 -0.86 -12.59
N ILE A 111 8.80 0.44 -12.86
CA ILE A 111 7.59 1.26 -12.98
C ILE A 111 7.66 1.98 -14.34
N GLU A 112 6.62 1.84 -15.15
CA GLU A 112 6.53 2.43 -16.48
C GLU A 112 5.25 3.25 -16.59
N ALA A 113 5.32 4.45 -17.18
CA ALA A 113 4.13 5.21 -17.55
C ALA A 113 3.39 4.51 -18.70
N LEU A 114 2.05 4.60 -18.68
CA LEU A 114 1.16 4.07 -19.72
C LEU A 114 0.55 5.20 -20.55
#